data_AF-B5IA69-F1
#
_entry.id   AF-B5IA69-F1
#
_cell.length_a   1.000
_cell.length_b   1.000
_cell.length_c   1.000
_cell.angle_alpha   90.00
_cell.angle_beta   90.00
_cell.angle_gamma   90.00
#
_symmetry.space_group_name_H-M   'P 1'
#
loop_
_entity.id
_entity.type
_entity.pdbx_description
1 polymer ?
#
loop_
_entity_poly.entity_id
_entity_poly.type
_entity_poly.pdbx_seq_one_letter_code
_entity_poly.pdbx_strand_id
1 'polypeptide(L)'
;MKIVENENKIVLKFNSFKSLIIDKNSRKIKYWDGQVDFDDIIGYWKNYHPGGKLFVYYIMLLTRKKIHKITPELEDEELIDKILEILKSTIPREVKE
;
A
#
# COMPACT_ATOMS: atom_id res chain seq x y z
N MET A 1 10.74 6.32 6.99
CA MET A 1 9.83 6.49 5.84
C MET A 1 9.60 7.98 5.60
N LYS A 2 9.48 8.44 4.34
CA LYS A 2 9.07 9.81 4.02
C LYS A 2 7.76 9.79 3.23
N ILE A 3 6.76 10.52 3.73
CA ILE A 3 5.50 10.76 3.02
C ILE A 3 5.63 12.12 2.33
N VAL A 4 5.34 12.17 1.04
CA VAL A 4 5.21 13.41 0.26
C VAL A 4 3.83 13.39 -0.36
N GLU A 5 2.94 14.24 0.14
CA GLU A 5 1.60 14.40 -0.40
C GLU A 5 1.48 15.77 -1.08
N ASN A 6 1.02 15.75 -2.33
CA ASN A 6 0.54 16.91 -3.06
C ASN A 6 -0.92 16.65 -3.44
N GLU A 7 -1.64 17.69 -3.92
CA GLU A 7 -3.08 17.64 -4.23
C GLU A 7 -3.50 16.39 -5.04
N ASN A 8 -2.68 15.99 -6.00
CA ASN A 8 -3.00 14.91 -6.95
C ASN A 8 -2.25 13.59 -6.70
N LYS A 9 -1.31 13.55 -5.76
CA LYS A 9 -0.37 12.42 -5.65
C LYS A 9 0.19 12.26 -4.24
N ILE A 10 0.16 11.03 -3.75
CA ILE A 10 0.80 10.63 -2.50
C ILE A 10 1.98 9.73 -2.82
N VAL A 11 3.16 10.05 -2.31
CA VAL A 11 4.38 9.29 -2.49
C VAL A 11 4.92 8.86 -1.13
N LEU A 12 4.91 7.56 -0.89
CA LEU A 12 5.44 6.90 0.29
C LEU A 12 6.80 6.30 -0.07
N LYS A 13 7.89 6.91 0.40
CA LYS A 13 9.25 6.37 0.21
C LYS A 13 9.67 5.57 1.44
N PHE A 14 9.85 4.27 1.26
CA PHE A 14 10.32 3.35 2.31
C PHE A 14 11.85 3.35 2.36
N ASN A 15 12.50 3.22 1.21
CA ASN A 15 13.95 3.30 1.04
C ASN A 15 14.30 3.75 -0.40
N SER A 16 15.57 3.68 -0.79
CA SER A 16 16.04 4.11 -2.12
C SER A 16 15.44 3.35 -3.31
N PHE A 17 14.97 2.12 -3.09
CA PHE A 17 14.44 1.24 -4.14
C PHE A 17 12.94 0.96 -4.02
N LYS A 18 12.39 1.08 -2.81
CA LYS A 18 11.00 0.78 -2.51
C LYS A 18 10.22 2.04 -2.22
N SER A 19 9.23 2.31 -3.07
CA SER A 19 8.25 3.36 -2.88
C SER A 19 6.87 2.88 -3.30
N LEU A 20 5.84 3.48 -2.70
CA LEU A 20 4.45 3.34 -3.08
C LEU A 20 3.94 4.73 -3.48
N ILE A 21 3.35 4.81 -4.65
CA ILE A 21 2.88 6.04 -5.28
C ILE A 21 1.40 5.84 -5.56
N ILE A 22 0.57 6.71 -5.00
CA ILE A 22 -0.87 6.73 -5.22
C ILE A 22 -1.16 8.00 -6.01
N ASP A 23 -1.48 7.85 -7.30
CA ASP A 23 -1.76 8.94 -8.21
C ASP A 23 -3.28 9.06 -8.37
N LYS A 24 -3.85 10.08 -7.71
CA LYS A 24 -5.31 10.30 -7.64
C LYS A 24 -5.86 10.73 -9.00
N ASN A 25 -5.07 11.46 -9.79
CA ASN A 25 -5.46 11.98 -11.10
C ASN A 25 -5.53 10.86 -12.15
N SER A 26 -4.46 10.10 -12.28
CA SER A 26 -4.43 8.96 -13.21
C SER A 26 -5.11 7.70 -12.67
N ARG A 27 -5.64 7.75 -11.44
CA ARG A 27 -6.30 6.64 -10.73
C ARG A 27 -5.43 5.38 -10.71
N LYS A 28 -4.14 5.54 -10.38
CA LYS A 28 -3.16 4.44 -10.40
C LYS A 28 -2.39 4.34 -9.10
N ILE A 29 -2.17 3.12 -8.64
CA ILE A 29 -1.16 2.79 -7.64
C ILE A 29 0.06 2.26 -8.36
N LYS A 30 1.24 2.79 -8.05
CA LYS A 30 2.53 2.27 -8.50
C LYS A 30 3.41 1.93 -7.31
N TYR A 31 3.98 0.74 -7.30
CA TYR A 31 4.94 0.26 -6.30
C TYR A 31 6.22 -0.21 -7.01
N TRP A 32 7.23 -0.63 -6.26
CA TRP A 32 8.55 -0.95 -6.83
C TRP A 32 8.52 -2.11 -7.84
N ASP A 33 7.50 -2.97 -7.77
CA ASP A 33 7.37 -4.19 -8.58
C ASP A 33 6.15 -4.14 -9.53
N GLY A 34 5.51 -2.98 -9.70
CA GLY A 34 4.37 -2.91 -10.60
C GLY A 34 3.49 -1.69 -10.46
N GLN A 35 2.39 -1.71 -11.21
CA GLN A 35 1.34 -0.70 -11.15
C GLN A 35 -0.04 -1.33 -11.35
N VAL A 36 -1.05 -0.71 -10.76
CA VAL A 36 -2.43 -1.17 -10.74
C VAL A 36 -3.36 0.04 -10.90
N ASP A 37 -4.37 -0.08 -11.75
CA ASP A 37 -5.44 0.91 -11.89
C ASP A 37 -6.47 0.75 -10.76
N PHE A 38 -7.02 1.85 -10.26
CA PHE A 38 -7.98 1.83 -9.14
C PHE A 38 -9.21 1.00 -9.46
N ASP A 39 -9.65 1.01 -10.71
CA ASP A 39 -10.85 0.30 -11.15
C ASP A 39 -10.67 -1.23 -11.18
N ASP A 40 -9.42 -1.70 -11.20
CA ASP A 40 -9.06 -3.11 -11.07
C ASP A 40 -8.96 -3.58 -9.61
N ILE A 41 -8.92 -2.64 -8.65
CA ILE A 41 -8.79 -2.93 -7.22
C ILE A 41 -10.13 -3.40 -6.66
N ILE A 42 -10.11 -4.60 -6.11
CA ILE A 42 -11.25 -5.21 -5.40
C ILE A 42 -11.18 -4.84 -3.92
N GLY A 43 -9.96 -4.82 -3.37
CA GLY A 43 -9.67 -4.18 -2.08
C GLY A 43 -8.27 -4.51 -1.60
N TYR A 44 -8.01 -4.22 -0.33
CA TYR A 44 -6.69 -4.36 0.28
C TYR A 44 -6.85 -4.73 1.76
N TRP A 45 -5.78 -5.28 2.35
CA TRP A 45 -5.72 -5.63 3.76
C TRP A 45 -4.30 -5.50 4.29
N LYS A 46 -4.20 -5.25 5.60
CA LYS A 46 -2.96 -5.40 6.36
C LYS A 46 -2.72 -6.88 6.59
N ASN A 47 -1.51 -7.35 6.36
CA ASN A 47 -1.08 -8.68 6.72
C ASN A 47 0.19 -8.61 7.60
N TYR A 48 0.43 -9.66 8.37
CA TYR A 48 1.59 -9.77 9.24
C TYR A 48 2.06 -11.21 9.37
N HIS A 49 3.34 -11.40 9.68
CA HIS A 49 3.88 -12.70 10.08
C HIS A 49 5.08 -12.52 11.02
N PRO A 50 5.47 -13.56 11.77
CA PRO A 50 6.72 -13.53 12.51
C PRO A 50 7.91 -13.43 11.55
N GLY A 51 8.75 -12.43 11.76
CA GLY A 51 10.04 -12.21 11.11
C GLY A 51 11.16 -12.39 12.13
N GLY A 52 11.50 -13.65 12.43
CA GLY A 52 12.46 -13.96 13.49
C GLY A 52 11.88 -13.67 14.88
N LYS A 53 12.44 -12.67 15.58
CA LYS A 53 12.01 -12.29 16.95
C LYS A 53 10.93 -11.21 16.98
N LEU A 54 10.63 -10.57 15.85
CA LEU A 54 9.70 -9.46 15.74
C LEU A 54 8.57 -9.81 14.76
N PHE A 55 7.45 -9.08 14.83
CA PHE A 55 6.42 -9.13 13.81
C PHE A 55 6.77 -8.17 12.69
N VAL A 56 6.53 -8.60 11.46
CA VAL A 56 6.62 -7.73 10.28
C VAL A 56 5.25 -7.61 9.63
N TYR A 57 4.94 -6.40 9.20
CA TYR A 57 3.65 -5.98 8.68
C TYR A 57 3.80 -5.46 7.25
N TYR A 58 2.81 -5.71 6.42
CA TYR A 58 2.77 -5.24 5.03
C TYR A 58 1.34 -5.19 4.52
N ILE A 59 1.11 -4.51 3.40
CA ILE A 59 -0.20 -4.39 2.77
C ILE A 59 -0.24 -5.20 1.49
N MET A 60 -1.31 -5.99 1.37
CA MET A 60 -1.67 -6.67 0.15
C MET A 60 -2.85 -6.01 -0.53
N LEU A 61 -2.81 -6.00 -1.86
CA LEU A 61 -3.81 -5.42 -2.75
C LEU A 61 -4.38 -6.54 -3.62
N LEU A 62 -5.67 -6.81 -3.51
CA LEU A 62 -6.39 -7.73 -4.40
C LEU A 62 -6.88 -6.97 -5.63
N THR A 63 -6.49 -7.44 -6.80
CA THR A 63 -7.10 -7.04 -8.07
C THR A 63 -7.84 -8.21 -8.71
N ARG A 64 -8.62 -7.92 -9.75
CA ARG A 64 -9.33 -8.95 -10.53
C ARG A 64 -8.44 -10.08 -11.07
N LYS A 65 -7.14 -9.81 -11.24
CA LYS A 65 -6.20 -10.76 -11.86
C LYS A 65 -5.37 -11.51 -10.84
N LYS A 66 -4.92 -10.83 -9.77
CA LYS A 66 -4.00 -11.39 -8.77
C LYS A 66 -3.91 -10.52 -7.52
N ILE A 67 -3.19 -11.03 -6.53
CA ILE A 67 -2.82 -10.31 -5.31
C ILE A 67 -1.44 -9.68 -5.49
N HIS A 68 -1.24 -8.46 -4.98
CA HIS A 68 0.01 -7.73 -5.06
C HIS A 68 0.44 -7.26 -3.67
N LYS A 69 1.71 -7.50 -3.32
CA LYS A 69 2.32 -6.90 -2.13
C LYS A 69 2.81 -5.50 -2.48
N ILE A 70 2.17 -4.48 -1.93
CA ILE A 70 2.38 -3.08 -2.33
C ILE A 70 3.23 -2.26 -1.36
N THR A 71 3.52 -2.82 -0.18
CA THR A 71 4.50 -2.26 0.78
C THR A 71 5.56 -3.30 1.15
N PRO A 72 6.79 -2.88 1.46
CA PRO A 72 7.75 -3.79 2.09
C PRO A 72 7.23 -4.28 3.43
N GLU A 73 7.87 -5.33 3.95
CA GLU A 73 7.78 -5.70 5.36
C GLU A 73 8.38 -4.59 6.22
N LEU A 74 7.58 -4.11 7.18
CA LEU A 74 7.96 -3.11 8.17
C LEU A 74 7.71 -3.68 9.56
N GLU A 75 8.62 -3.44 10.50
CA GLU A 75 8.43 -3.84 11.91
C GLU A 75 7.52 -2.87 12.67
N ASP A 76 7.24 -1.71 12.08
CA ASP A 76 6.44 -0.64 12.66
C ASP A 76 4.98 -0.75 12.18
N GLU A 77 4.12 -1.27 13.05
CA GLU A 77 2.69 -1.44 12.80
C GLU A 77 1.97 -0.10 12.58
N GLU A 78 2.34 0.96 13.31
CA GLU A 78 1.70 2.27 13.18
C GLU A 78 1.93 2.87 11.79
N LEU A 79 3.10 2.63 11.19
CA LEU A 79 3.37 3.07 9.82
C LEU A 79 2.47 2.34 8.81
N ILE A 80 2.26 1.03 9.00
CA ILE A 80 1.36 0.27 8.11
C ILE A 80 -0.08 0.73 8.28
N ASP A 81 -0.53 0.98 9.51
CA ASP A 81 -1.88 1.49 9.77
C ASP A 81 -2.09 2.88 9.14
N LYS A 82 -1.10 3.77 9.22
CA LYS A 82 -1.14 5.07 8.52
C LYS A 82 -1.27 4.91 7.00
N ILE A 83 -0.57 3.95 6.40
CA ILE A 83 -0.67 3.70 4.96
C ILE A 83 -2.04 3.12 4.62
N LEU A 84 -2.58 2.24 5.48
CA LEU A 84 -3.91 1.67 5.31
C LEU A 84 -4.99 2.77 5.34
N GLU A 85 -4.90 3.73 6.26
CA GLU A 85 -5.80 4.88 6.32
C GLU A 85 -5.71 5.78 5.06
N ILE A 86 -4.49 5.98 4.53
CA ILE A 86 -4.30 6.67 3.25
C ILE A 86 -5.00 5.91 2.11
N LEU A 87 -4.86 4.58 2.07
CA LEU A 87 -5.55 3.76 1.07
C LEU A 87 -7.07 3.86 1.23
N LYS A 88 -7.62 3.81 2.45
CA LYS A 88 -9.06 3.99 2.71
C LYS A 88 -9.60 5.32 2.23
N SER A 89 -8.88 6.40 2.47
CA SER A 89 -9.30 7.73 2.01
C SER A 89 -9.28 7.86 0.49
N THR A 90 -8.47 7.07 -0.21
CA THR A 90 -8.26 7.20 -1.66
C THR A 90 -9.01 6.15 -2.48
N ILE A 91 -9.19 4.95 -1.93
CA ILE A 91 -9.84 3.80 -2.55
C ILE A 91 -10.84 3.24 -1.53
N PRO A 92 -12.14 3.58 -1.61
CA PRO A 92 -13.12 3.25 -0.58
C PRO A 92 -13.60 1.77 -0.63
N ARG A 93 -12.70 0.81 -0.89
CA ARG A 93 -13.04 -0.63 -0.95
C ARG A 93 -12.09 -1.44 -0.07
N GLU A 94 -12.54 -1.74 1.14
CA GLU A 94 -11.91 -2.71 2.02
C GLU A 94 -12.51 -4.10 1.73
N VAL A 95 -11.67 -5.11 1.49
CA VAL A 95 -12.17 -6.50 1.49
C VAL A 95 -12.41 -6.84 2.96
N LYS A 96 -13.68 -7.00 3.36
CA LYS A 96 -13.99 -7.53 4.69
C LYS A 96 -13.55 -8.99 4.72
N GLU A 97 -12.68 -9.32 5.69
CA GLU A 97 -12.31 -10.69 6.06
C GLU A 97 -13.54 -11.56 6.35
#